data_AF-A0A813DSK9-F1
#
_entry.id   AF-A0A813DSK9-F1
#
_cell.length_a   1.000
_cell.length_b   1.000
_cell.length_c   1.000
_cell.angle_alpha   90.00
_cell.angle_beta   90.00
_cell.angle_gamma   90.00
#
_symmetry.space_group_name_H-M   'P 1'
#
loop_
_entity.id
_entity.type
_entity.pdbx_description
1 polymer ?
#
loop_
_entity_poly.entity_id
_entity_poly.type
_entity_poly.pdbx_seq_one_letter_code
_entity_poly.pdbx_strand_id
1 'polypeptide(L)'
;MLPSNFGNLEKLRWTRAGRTDAGVSAGCNVVTARLIVGDGETALDDLVERVNSFLPPEVLLHSAAVVTSRFSARDDGSRRSYRFFVPSFAVVPSIDAMRCALAAINCQDPRGLGFEELKTLEDLAGLRQARVSAETLRRLREALSCFEGTHYFANFANAGLGFQ
;
A
#
# COMPACT_ATOMS: atom_id res chain seq x y z
N MET A 1 12.84 -27.29 6.89
CA MET A 1 11.55 -27.05 7.57
C MET A 1 10.86 -28.40 7.74
N LEU A 2 10.41 -28.76 8.95
CA LEU A 2 9.62 -29.99 9.12
C LEU A 2 8.31 -29.84 8.32
N PRO A 3 7.83 -30.88 7.61
CA PRO A 3 6.55 -30.83 6.89
C PRO A 3 5.38 -30.39 7.78
N SER A 4 5.46 -30.68 9.08
CA SER A 4 4.46 -30.32 10.09
C SER A 4 4.36 -28.82 10.42
N ASN A 5 5.31 -28.00 9.96
CA ASN A 5 5.28 -26.54 10.10
C ASN A 5 4.73 -25.84 8.85
N PHE A 6 4.65 -26.55 7.71
CA PHE A 6 4.15 -25.96 6.48
C PHE A 6 2.67 -25.57 6.64
N GLY A 7 2.32 -24.35 6.23
CA GLY A 7 0.96 -23.79 6.35
C GLY A 7 0.52 -23.42 7.78
N ASN A 8 1.30 -23.72 8.83
CA ASN A 8 0.97 -23.37 10.20
C ASN A 8 1.83 -22.18 10.68
N LEU A 9 1.28 -20.98 10.52
CA LEU A 9 1.93 -19.72 10.88
C LEU A 9 2.09 -19.53 12.40
N GLU A 10 1.24 -20.15 13.22
CA GLU A 10 1.31 -20.07 14.68
C GLU A 10 2.56 -20.77 15.23
N LYS A 11 2.92 -21.92 14.66
CA LYS A 11 4.16 -22.64 15.03
C LYS A 11 5.41 -21.82 14.74
N LEU A 12 5.37 -20.96 13.72
CA LEU A 12 6.44 -20.04 13.38
C LEU A 12 6.41 -18.74 14.18
N ARG A 13 5.38 -18.52 15.01
CA ARG A 13 5.07 -17.22 15.63
C ARG A 13 5.13 -16.08 14.61
N TRP A 14 4.52 -16.31 13.45
CA TRP A 14 4.51 -15.35 12.37
C TRP A 14 3.73 -14.10 12.75
N THR A 15 4.38 -12.94 12.72
CA THR A 15 3.69 -11.64 12.87
C THR A 15 4.11 -10.69 11.76
N ARG A 16 3.32 -9.63 11.54
CA ARG A 16 3.58 -8.61 10.52
C ARG A 16 3.21 -7.23 11.04
N ALA A 17 3.99 -6.22 10.65
CA ALA A 17 3.76 -4.83 11.03
C ALA A 17 2.54 -4.24 10.31
N GLY A 18 2.38 -4.49 9.01
CA GLY A 18 1.27 -3.98 8.19
C GLY A 18 0.36 -5.09 7.65
N ARG A 19 -0.96 -4.90 7.79
CA ARG A 19 -1.97 -5.65 7.02
C ARG A 19 -2.37 -4.77 5.83
N THR A 20 -1.73 -4.98 4.68
CA THR A 20 -2.07 -4.28 3.44
C THR A 20 -3.30 -4.90 2.81
N ASP A 21 -4.21 -4.06 2.32
CA ASP A 21 -5.39 -4.49 1.57
C ASP A 21 -5.04 -4.86 0.12
N ALA A 22 -6.01 -5.43 -0.60
CA ALA A 22 -5.85 -5.79 -2.00
C ALA A 22 -5.45 -4.57 -2.84
N GLY A 23 -4.39 -4.72 -3.66
CA GLY A 23 -3.86 -3.65 -4.51
C GLY A 23 -2.93 -2.66 -3.80
N VAL A 24 -2.73 -2.76 -2.47
CA VAL A 24 -1.80 -1.88 -1.74
C VAL A 24 -0.38 -2.46 -1.75
N SER A 25 0.56 -1.72 -2.34
CA SER A 25 1.99 -2.04 -2.29
C SER A 25 2.62 -1.68 -0.94
N ALA A 26 3.73 -2.33 -0.61
CA ALA A 26 4.55 -2.00 0.55
C ALA A 26 6.01 -1.83 0.15
N GLY A 27 6.57 -0.63 0.36
CA GLY A 27 8.00 -0.39 0.13
C GLY A 27 8.91 -1.05 1.17
N CYS A 28 8.42 -1.23 2.40
CA CYS A 28 9.12 -1.97 3.45
C CYS A 28 8.08 -2.49 4.46
N ASN A 29 7.67 -3.75 4.33
CA ASN A 29 6.89 -4.42 5.38
C ASN A 29 7.83 -5.24 6.25
N VAL A 30 7.54 -5.31 7.55
CA VAL A 30 8.35 -6.05 8.52
C VAL A 30 7.54 -7.25 8.99
N VAL A 31 8.19 -8.41 9.00
CA VAL A 31 7.63 -9.67 9.50
C VAL A 31 8.57 -10.27 10.54
N THR A 32 8.03 -11.04 11.48
CA THR A 32 8.82 -11.86 12.40
C THR A 32 8.45 -13.31 12.25
N ALA A 33 9.43 -14.20 12.33
CA ALA A 33 9.22 -15.63 12.36
C ALA A 33 10.33 -16.31 13.17
N ARG A 34 10.03 -17.49 13.72
CA ARG A 34 11.01 -18.39 14.33
C ARG A 34 11.48 -19.39 13.28
N LEU A 35 12.72 -19.24 12.84
CA LEU A 35 13.33 -20.03 11.78
C LEU A 35 14.61 -20.67 12.28
N ILE A 36 14.97 -21.80 11.68
CA ILE A 36 16.31 -22.38 11.78
C ILE A 36 17.04 -21.92 10.52
N VAL A 37 18.03 -21.03 10.69
CA VAL A 37 18.70 -20.34 9.59
C VAL A 37 20.09 -20.93 9.29
N GLY A 38 20.59 -21.80 10.19
CA GLY A 38 21.96 -22.30 10.15
C GLY A 38 22.90 -21.41 10.97
N ASP A 39 24.17 -21.77 10.98
CA ASP A 39 25.24 -21.09 11.72
C ASP A 39 26.21 -20.42 10.75
N GLY A 40 26.89 -19.36 11.19
CA GLY A 40 27.91 -18.65 10.39
C GLY A 40 27.58 -17.18 10.16
N GLU A 41 28.59 -16.41 9.76
CA GLU A 41 28.48 -14.95 9.59
C GLU A 41 27.55 -14.56 8.43
N THR A 42 27.45 -15.40 7.39
CA THR A 42 26.62 -15.16 6.19
C THR A 42 25.22 -15.74 6.27
N ALA A 43 24.86 -16.45 7.35
CA ALA A 43 23.64 -17.26 7.39
C ALA A 43 22.36 -16.45 7.11
N LEU A 44 22.30 -15.19 7.53
CA LEU A 44 21.17 -14.30 7.26
C LEU A 44 21.14 -13.81 5.80
N ASP A 45 22.30 -13.58 5.19
CA ASP A 45 22.39 -13.18 3.78
C ASP A 45 22.02 -14.36 2.87
N ASP A 46 22.52 -15.56 3.20
CA ASP A 46 22.17 -16.81 2.51
C ASP A 46 20.66 -17.10 2.60
N LEU A 47 20.03 -16.80 3.75
CA LEU A 47 18.58 -16.86 3.90
C LEU A 47 17.87 -15.90 2.96
N VAL A 48 18.33 -14.65 2.89
CA VAL A 48 17.72 -13.61 2.05
C VAL A 48 17.81 -14.00 0.58
N GLU A 49 18.99 -14.40 0.10
CA GLU A 49 19.20 -14.85 -1.27
C GLU A 49 18.33 -16.06 -1.60
N ARG A 50 18.32 -17.06 -0.72
CA ARG A 50 17.53 -18.27 -0.91
C ARG A 50 16.04 -17.98 -0.93
N VAL A 51 15.53 -17.10 -0.07
CA VAL A 51 14.10 -16.74 -0.09
C VAL A 51 13.77 -16.02 -1.39
N ASN A 52 14.60 -15.04 -1.79
CA ASN A 52 14.39 -14.28 -3.03
C ASN A 52 14.42 -15.17 -4.28
N SER A 53 15.15 -16.28 -4.30
CA SER A 53 15.15 -17.21 -5.44
C SER A 53 13.83 -17.96 -5.65
N PHE A 54 12.95 -18.00 -4.65
CA PHE A 54 11.58 -18.54 -4.77
C PHE A 54 10.52 -17.46 -5.01
N LEU A 55 10.89 -16.18 -4.92
CA LEU A 55 9.95 -15.07 -5.05
C LEU A 55 9.95 -14.50 -6.47
N PRO A 56 8.81 -13.95 -6.93
CA PRO A 56 8.77 -13.20 -8.18
C PRO A 56 9.56 -11.87 -8.04
N PRO A 57 10.02 -11.26 -9.14
CA PRO A 57 10.85 -10.04 -9.11
C PRO A 57 10.24 -8.85 -8.35
N GLU A 58 8.92 -8.78 -8.26
CA GLU A 58 8.18 -7.70 -7.60
C GLU A 58 8.11 -7.87 -6.07
N VAL A 59 8.46 -9.04 -5.54
CA VAL A 59 8.44 -9.33 -4.10
C VAL A 59 9.85 -9.67 -3.64
N LEU A 60 10.44 -8.80 -2.84
CA LEU A 60 11.82 -8.94 -2.38
C LEU A 60 11.88 -8.93 -0.85
N LEU A 61 12.56 -9.92 -0.30
CA LEU A 61 13.09 -9.86 1.05
C LEU A 61 14.36 -9.01 1.01
N HIS A 62 14.31 -7.82 1.60
CA HIS A 62 15.45 -6.90 1.56
C HIS A 62 16.60 -7.30 2.49
N SER A 63 16.28 -7.79 3.69
CA SER A 63 17.26 -8.12 4.72
C SER A 63 16.63 -8.97 5.82
N ALA A 64 17.45 -9.67 6.59
CA ALA A 64 17.04 -10.38 7.81
C ALA A 64 17.91 -9.94 8.99
N ALA A 65 17.36 -10.01 10.21
CA ALA A 65 18.06 -9.72 11.45
C ALA A 65 17.61 -10.68 12.55
N VAL A 66 18.56 -11.09 13.40
CA VAL A 66 18.21 -11.84 14.63
C VAL A 66 17.66 -10.85 15.66
N VAL A 67 16.54 -11.24 16.28
CA VAL A 67 15.83 -10.43 17.27
C VAL A 67 15.64 -11.22 18.56
N THR A 68 15.29 -10.52 19.64
CA THR A 68 14.96 -11.19 20.90
C THR A 68 13.67 -12.00 20.77
N SER A 69 13.51 -13.00 21.64
CA SER A 69 12.35 -13.91 21.61
C SER A 69 10.99 -13.23 21.89
N ARG A 70 11.01 -12.00 22.41
CA ARG A 70 9.84 -11.18 22.74
C ARG A 70 9.45 -10.20 21.62
N PHE A 71 10.33 -9.95 20.65
CA PHE A 71 10.05 -9.00 19.57
C PHE A 71 8.90 -9.49 18.68
N SER A 72 7.98 -8.59 18.36
CA SER A 72 6.80 -8.79 17.53
C SER A 72 6.65 -7.61 16.57
N ALA A 73 6.77 -7.83 15.26
CA ALA A 73 6.61 -6.75 14.28
C ALA A 73 5.24 -6.07 14.37
N ARG A 74 4.22 -6.79 14.85
CA ARG A 74 2.88 -6.24 15.06
C ARG A 74 2.84 -5.21 16.19
N ASP A 75 3.45 -5.55 17.32
CA ASP A 75 3.28 -4.84 18.59
C ASP A 75 4.36 -3.78 18.80
N ASP A 76 5.61 -4.09 18.40
CA ASP A 76 6.75 -3.16 18.46
C ASP A 76 6.74 -2.13 17.31
N GLY A 77 5.90 -2.35 16.29
CA GLY A 77 5.70 -1.43 15.16
C GLY A 77 4.90 -0.18 15.55
N SER A 78 5.55 0.78 16.21
CA SER A 78 4.90 1.97 16.80
C SER A 78 4.45 3.04 15.80
N ARG A 79 5.12 3.14 14.64
CA ARG A 79 4.79 4.12 13.60
C ARG A 79 4.84 3.48 12.22
N ARG A 80 3.93 3.90 11.36
CA ARG A 80 3.85 3.50 9.94
C ARG A 80 3.83 4.76 9.09
N SER A 81 4.52 4.73 7.96
CA SER A 81 4.56 5.82 6.99
C SER A 81 4.03 5.32 5.66
N TYR A 82 2.99 5.96 5.14
CA TYR A 82 2.39 5.64 3.85
C TYR A 82 2.68 6.75 2.85
N ARG A 83 2.88 6.38 1.58
CA ARG A 83 3.02 7.32 0.47
C ARG A 83 1.98 6.97 -0.59
N PHE A 84 1.15 7.96 -0.94
CA PHE A 84 0.15 7.82 -1.98
C PHE A 84 0.66 8.52 -3.24
N PHE A 85 0.65 7.79 -4.35
CA PHE A 85 0.85 8.36 -5.68
C PHE A 85 -0.52 8.68 -6.25
N VAL A 86 -0.78 9.96 -6.49
CA VAL A 86 -2.08 10.45 -6.94
C VAL A 86 -1.88 11.21 -8.26
N PRO A 87 -2.68 10.94 -9.31
CA PRO A 87 -2.62 11.72 -10.54
C PRO A 87 -2.95 13.19 -10.30
N SER A 88 -2.29 14.09 -11.03
CA SER A 88 -2.46 15.55 -10.85
C SER A 88 -3.91 16.02 -11.07
N PHE A 89 -4.64 15.36 -11.96
CA PHE A 89 -6.05 15.69 -12.23
C PHE A 89 -6.97 15.46 -11.02
N ALA A 90 -6.61 14.60 -10.06
CA ALA A 90 -7.43 14.33 -8.88
C ALA A 90 -7.37 15.46 -7.83
N VAL A 91 -6.39 16.37 -7.96
CA VAL A 91 -6.17 17.47 -7.01
C VAL A 91 -6.41 18.85 -7.63
N VAL A 92 -6.82 18.91 -8.90
CA VAL A 92 -7.23 20.16 -9.58
C VAL A 92 -8.70 20.08 -9.97
N PRO A 93 -9.36 21.22 -10.30
CA PRO A 93 -10.74 21.22 -10.78
C PRO A 93 -10.87 20.48 -12.12
N SER A 94 -11.21 19.19 -12.08
CA SER A 94 -11.31 18.31 -13.25
C SER A 94 -12.72 17.73 -13.45
N ILE A 95 -13.62 17.89 -12.47
CA ILE A 95 -14.96 17.31 -12.48
C ILE A 95 -15.78 17.80 -13.67
N ASP A 96 -15.76 19.10 -13.97
CA ASP A 96 -16.57 19.64 -15.06
C ASP A 96 -16.05 19.21 -16.44
N ALA A 97 -14.72 19.15 -16.61
CA ALA A 97 -14.11 18.61 -17.82
C ALA A 97 -14.48 17.12 -18.02
N MET A 98 -14.47 16.33 -16.94
CA MET A 98 -14.90 14.93 -16.97
C MET A 98 -16.38 14.79 -17.30
N ARG A 99 -17.26 15.64 -16.73
CA ARG A 99 -18.69 15.65 -17.05
C ARG A 99 -18.95 15.97 -18.53
N CYS A 100 -18.23 16.94 -19.10
CA CYS A 100 -18.31 17.25 -20.52
C CYS A 100 -17.84 16.08 -21.40
N ALA A 101 -16.74 15.42 -21.03
CA ALA A 101 -16.24 14.25 -21.75
C ALA A 101 -17.22 13.07 -21.72
N LEU A 102 -17.82 12.80 -20.57
CA LEU A 102 -18.87 11.79 -20.40
C LEU A 102 -20.10 12.07 -21.27
N ALA A 103 -20.56 13.33 -21.29
CA ALA A 103 -21.68 13.74 -22.14
C ALA A 103 -21.37 13.58 -23.64
N ALA A 104 -20.13 13.87 -24.06
CA ALA A 104 -19.70 13.74 -25.45
C ALA A 104 -19.76 12.29 -25.96
N ILE A 105 -19.59 11.30 -25.09
CA ILE A 105 -19.70 9.87 -25.43
C ILE A 105 -21.04 9.26 -25.02
N ASN A 106 -22.01 10.08 -24.60
CA ASN A 106 -23.33 9.67 -24.10
C ASN A 106 -23.24 8.63 -22.96
N CYS A 107 -22.24 8.77 -22.07
CA CYS A 107 -22.04 7.92 -20.91
C CYS A 107 -22.44 8.67 -19.63
N GLN A 108 -23.25 8.04 -18.78
CA GLN A 108 -23.65 8.63 -17.49
C GLN A 108 -22.81 8.12 -16.31
N ASP A 109 -22.27 6.90 -16.42
CA ASP A 109 -21.53 6.25 -15.35
C ASP A 109 -20.27 5.56 -15.90
N PRO A 110 -19.07 6.06 -15.56
CA PRO A 110 -17.81 5.50 -16.04
C PRO A 110 -17.42 4.17 -15.38
N ARG A 111 -18.10 3.72 -14.32
CA ARG A 111 -17.67 2.53 -13.53
C ARG A 111 -17.72 1.21 -14.30
N GLY A 112 -18.50 1.13 -15.37
CA GLY A 112 -18.60 -0.04 -16.25
C GLY A 112 -17.67 -0.02 -17.46
N LEU A 113 -16.91 1.07 -17.66
CA LEU A 113 -16.10 1.25 -18.86
C LEU A 113 -14.82 0.41 -18.82
N GLY A 114 -14.44 -0.10 -19.99
CA GLY A 114 -13.16 -0.76 -20.20
C GLY A 114 -12.00 0.23 -20.20
N PHE A 115 -10.78 -0.31 -20.16
CA PHE A 115 -9.54 0.47 -20.10
C PHE A 115 -9.39 1.48 -21.25
N GLU A 116 -9.67 1.09 -22.49
CA GLU A 116 -9.55 1.98 -23.66
C GLU A 116 -10.59 3.10 -23.68
N GLU A 117 -11.79 2.83 -23.17
CA GLU A 117 -12.86 3.84 -23.04
C GLU A 117 -12.51 4.88 -21.97
N LEU A 118 -11.99 4.42 -20.81
CA LEU A 118 -11.49 5.30 -19.76
C LEU A 118 -10.34 6.17 -20.26
N LYS A 119 -9.41 5.59 -21.03
CA LYS A 119 -8.32 6.33 -21.67
C LYS A 119 -8.84 7.41 -22.62
N THR A 120 -9.83 7.08 -23.43
CA THR A 120 -10.46 8.05 -24.35
C THR A 120 -11.12 9.19 -23.57
N LEU A 121 -11.79 8.88 -22.46
CA LEU A 121 -12.36 9.90 -21.56
C LEU A 121 -11.29 10.80 -20.94
N GLU A 122 -10.19 10.24 -20.46
CA GLU A 122 -9.08 11.03 -19.91
C GLU A 122 -8.52 12.02 -20.95
N ASP A 123 -8.36 11.55 -22.20
CA ASP A 123 -7.85 12.36 -23.29
C ASP A 123 -8.85 13.46 -23.69
N LEU A 124 -10.15 13.14 -23.79
CA LEU A 124 -11.23 14.12 -24.06
C LEU A 124 -11.34 15.19 -22.96
N ALA A 125 -11.20 14.79 -21.69
CA ALA A 125 -11.25 15.70 -20.56
C ALA A 125 -9.92 16.45 -20.32
N GLY A 126 -8.87 16.17 -21.10
CA GLY A 126 -7.56 16.82 -20.97
C GLY A 126 -6.87 16.54 -19.63
N LEU A 127 -7.16 15.40 -18.99
CA LEU A 127 -6.70 15.12 -17.63
C LEU A 127 -5.18 14.90 -17.55
N ARG A 128 -4.57 14.40 -18.63
CA ARG A 128 -3.11 14.13 -18.66
C ARG A 128 -2.28 15.41 -18.72
N GLN A 129 -2.87 16.48 -19.22
CA GLN A 129 -2.27 17.80 -19.32
C GLN A 129 -2.50 18.61 -18.03
N ALA A 130 -3.35 18.13 -17.11
CA ALA A 130 -3.57 18.77 -15.83
C ALA A 130 -2.25 18.96 -15.07
N ARG A 131 -2.01 20.18 -14.60
CA ARG A 131 -0.86 20.53 -13.76
C ARG A 131 -1.35 21.18 -12.48
N VAL A 132 -0.74 20.78 -11.38
CA VAL A 132 -1.06 21.34 -10.06
C VAL A 132 -0.34 22.68 -9.92
N SER A 133 -1.09 23.75 -9.72
CA SER A 133 -0.50 25.06 -9.41
C SER A 133 0.07 25.07 -7.99
N ALA A 134 1.02 25.97 -7.73
CA ALA A 134 1.58 26.13 -6.38
C ALA A 134 0.49 26.45 -5.34
N GLU A 135 -0.51 27.24 -5.73
CA GLU A 135 -1.62 27.61 -4.86
C GLU A 135 -2.52 26.41 -4.53
N THR A 136 -2.88 25.59 -5.51
CA THR A 136 -3.65 24.37 -5.28
C THR A 136 -2.90 23.40 -4.36
N LEU A 137 -1.59 23.25 -4.58
CA LEU A 137 -0.76 22.39 -3.74
C LEU A 137 -0.64 22.93 -2.30
N ARG A 138 -0.55 24.25 -2.12
CA ARG A 138 -0.55 24.90 -0.81
C ARG A 138 -1.84 24.62 -0.06
N ARG A 139 -3.00 24.82 -0.71
CA ARG A 139 -4.32 24.53 -0.12
C ARG A 139 -4.49 23.06 0.24
N LEU A 140 -4.02 22.14 -0.60
CA LEU A 140 -4.04 20.71 -0.30
C LEU A 140 -3.21 20.40 0.95
N ARG A 141 -1.99 20.94 1.06
CA ARG A 141 -1.13 20.75 2.23
C ARG A 141 -1.75 21.33 3.50
N GLU A 142 -2.35 22.51 3.40
CA GLU A 142 -3.06 23.16 4.50
C GLU A 142 -4.23 22.27 4.98
N ALA A 143 -5.05 21.75 4.07
CA ALA A 143 -6.12 20.82 4.42
C ALA A 143 -5.61 19.51 5.05
N LEU A 144 -4.51 18.94 4.54
CA LEU A 144 -3.90 17.73 5.10
C LEU A 144 -3.29 17.97 6.48
N SER A 145 -2.79 19.18 6.77
CA SER A 145 -2.22 19.51 8.08
C SER A 145 -3.25 19.42 9.21
N CYS A 146 -4.55 19.59 8.91
CA CYS A 146 -5.62 19.41 9.88
C CYS A 146 -5.74 17.96 10.42
N PHE A 147 -5.12 16.98 9.75
CA PHE A 147 -5.08 15.58 10.19
C PHE A 147 -3.90 15.27 11.12
N GLU A 148 -2.97 16.21 11.31
CA GLU A 148 -1.82 16.01 12.20
C GLU A 148 -2.27 16.05 13.67
N GLY A 149 -1.71 15.17 14.50
CA GLY A 149 -2.05 15.05 15.93
C GLY A 149 -3.06 13.94 16.23
N THR A 150 -3.78 14.10 17.34
CA THR A 150 -4.74 13.09 17.84
C THR A 150 -6.16 13.58 17.61
N HIS A 151 -6.90 12.88 16.75
CA HIS A 151 -8.29 13.17 16.42
C HIS A 151 -9.14 11.90 16.47
N TYR A 152 -10.45 12.07 16.56
CA TYR A 152 -11.40 10.97 16.43
C TYR A 152 -11.71 10.70 14.95
N PHE A 153 -11.16 9.61 14.41
CA PHE A 153 -11.23 9.26 12.98
C PHE A 153 -12.31 8.24 12.61
N ALA A 154 -13.40 8.10 13.38
CA ALA A 154 -14.40 7.05 13.12
C ALA A 154 -15.07 7.16 11.74
N ASN A 155 -15.25 8.37 11.21
CA ASN A 155 -15.78 8.57 9.84
C ASN A 155 -14.83 8.09 8.74
N PHE A 156 -13.56 7.84 9.06
CA PHE A 156 -12.53 7.33 8.15
C PHE A 156 -12.23 5.85 8.39
N ALA A 157 -13.00 5.19 9.26
CA ALA A 157 -12.90 3.76 9.53
C ALA A 157 -14.19 3.06 9.06
N ASN A 158 -14.05 1.89 8.43
CA ASN A 158 -15.20 1.06 8.13
C ASN A 158 -15.73 0.44 9.42
N ALA A 159 -16.83 0.96 9.96
CA ALA A 159 -17.48 0.45 11.16
C ALA A 159 -18.01 -1.00 11.04
N GLY A 160 -18.05 -1.57 9.82
CA GLY A 160 -18.69 -2.85 9.51
C GLY A 160 -17.77 -4.06 9.36
N LEU A 161 -16.43 -3.91 9.40
CA LEU A 161 -15.52 -5.05 9.42
C LEU A 161 -15.09 -5.30 10.86
N GLY A 162 -15.97 -5.95 11.62
CA GLY A 162 -15.59 -6.57 12.88
C GLY A 162 -14.36 -7.44 12.62
N PHE A 163 -13.27 -7.17 13.35
CA PHE A 163 -12.15 -8.08 13.41
C PHE A 163 -12.64 -9.38 14.07
N GLN A 164 -13.14 -10.31 13.26
CA GLN A 164 -13.19 -11.74 13.59
C GLN A 164 -11.84 -12.37 13.26
#